data_AF-A0A7C2W640-F1
#
_entry.id   AF-A0A7C2W640-F1
#
_cell.length_a   1.000
_cell.length_b   1.000
_cell.length_c   1.000
_cell.angle_alpha   90.00
_cell.angle_beta   90.00
_cell.angle_gamma   90.00
#
_symmetry.space_group_name_H-M   'P 1'
#
loop_
_entity.id
_entity.type
_entity.pdbx_description
1 polymer ?
#
loop_
_entity_poly.entity_id
_entity_poly.type
_entity_poly.pdbx_seq_one_letter_code
_entity_poly.pdbx_strand_id
1 'polypeptide(L)'
;MLRILLVNPPVYDFAAYDFWLRPYGLLSIAGYLRGKASFRLFDYMDRRSRLARSTKAVVSDAWGRGRFIEQRIEPPAVFSGIPRRFRRFGLPREVFRGFLAEVGPFDVVLVQT
;
A
#
# COMPACT_ATOMS: atom_id res chain seq x y z
N MET A 1 25.74 -3.23 -2.48
CA MET A 1 24.75 -3.49 -3.55
C MET A 1 23.66 -2.44 -3.42
N LEU A 2 23.22 -1.82 -4.52
CA LEU A 2 22.20 -0.76 -4.51
C LEU A 2 20.92 -1.25 -3.82
N ARG A 3 20.39 -0.48 -2.86
CA ARG A 3 19.19 -0.79 -2.08
C ARG A 3 18.03 0.07 -2.58
N ILE A 4 17.06 -0.57 -3.24
CA ILE A 4 15.90 0.10 -3.82
C ILE A 4 14.66 -0.24 -3.00
N LEU A 5 13.93 0.78 -2.57
CA LEU A 5 12.60 0.65 -1.99
C LEU A 5 11.54 0.84 -3.08
N LEU A 6 10.62 -0.11 -3.18
CA LEU A 6 9.44 -0.05 -4.03
C LEU A 6 8.23 0.32 -3.15
N VAL A 7 7.46 1.33 -3.53
CA VAL A 7 6.30 1.78 -2.76
C VAL A 7 5.04 1.79 -3.62
N ASN A 8 4.07 0.96 -3.26
CA ASN A 8 2.70 1.10 -3.78
C ASN A 8 1.92 2.00 -2.80
N PRO A 9 1.51 3.22 -3.19
CA PRO A 9 0.93 4.20 -2.28
C PRO A 9 -0.49 3.83 -1.82
N PRO A 10 -1.00 4.47 -0.76
CA PRO A 10 -2.39 4.33 -0.37
C PRO A 10 -3.32 4.97 -1.41
N VAL A 11 -4.56 4.49 -1.49
CA VAL A 11 -5.59 5.02 -2.39
C VAL A 11 -6.48 6.01 -1.66
N TYR A 12 -6.87 7.11 -2.30
CA TYR A 12 -7.78 8.12 -1.76
C TYR A 12 -9.03 8.17 -2.63
N ASP A 13 -10.14 7.61 -2.15
CA ASP A 13 -11.36 7.46 -2.96
C ASP A 13 -12.60 7.31 -2.06
N PHE A 14 -13.79 7.22 -2.67
CA PHE A 14 -15.04 6.89 -2.01
C PHE A 14 -15.18 5.39 -1.71
N ALA A 15 -14.57 4.53 -2.53
CA ALA A 15 -14.64 3.08 -2.39
C ALA A 15 -13.42 2.39 -3.01
N ALA A 16 -12.85 1.43 -2.28
CA ALA A 16 -11.85 0.51 -2.80
C ALA A 16 -12.04 -0.87 -2.15
N TYR A 17 -11.83 -1.93 -2.93
CA TYR A 17 -11.97 -3.32 -2.48
C TYR A 17 -10.88 -4.19 -3.12
N ASP A 18 -10.34 -5.13 -2.35
CA ASP A 18 -9.27 -6.00 -2.82
C ASP A 18 -9.84 -7.18 -3.62
N PHE A 19 -9.67 -7.13 -4.94
CA PHE A 19 -9.85 -8.26 -5.84
C PHE A 19 -8.49 -8.84 -6.25
N TRP A 20 -7.61 -9.09 -5.27
CA TRP A 20 -6.24 -9.56 -5.46
C TRP A 20 -5.30 -8.52 -6.08
N LEU A 21 -5.47 -7.25 -5.71
CA LEU A 21 -4.66 -6.15 -6.20
C LEU A 21 -3.19 -6.34 -5.81
N ARG A 22 -2.29 -6.15 -6.78
CA ARG A 22 -0.83 -6.20 -6.58
C ARG A 22 -0.14 -5.13 -7.43
N PRO A 23 0.99 -4.56 -6.98
CA PRO A 23 1.74 -3.54 -7.72
C PRO A 23 2.60 -4.17 -8.83
N TYR A 24 1.93 -4.73 -9.85
CA TYR A 24 2.57 -5.56 -10.87
C TYR A 24 3.67 -4.83 -11.66
N GLY A 25 3.52 -3.52 -11.89
CA GLY A 25 4.54 -2.70 -12.53
C GLY A 25 5.84 -2.67 -11.73
N LEU A 26 5.76 -2.41 -10.42
CA LEU A 26 6.95 -2.40 -9.53
C LEU A 26 7.58 -3.80 -9.43
N LEU A 27 6.76 -4.84 -9.32
CA LEU A 27 7.24 -6.22 -9.26
C LEU A 27 7.96 -6.64 -10.55
N SER A 28 7.44 -6.21 -11.70
CA SER A 28 8.06 -6.45 -13.01
C SER A 28 9.45 -5.79 -13.11
N ILE A 29 9.57 -4.53 -12.68
CA ILE A 29 10.86 -3.81 -12.65
C ILE A 29 11.86 -4.50 -11.72
N ALA A 30 11.43 -4.90 -10.52
CA ALA A 30 12.28 -5.62 -9.58
C ALA A 30 12.74 -6.97 -10.13
N GLY A 31 11.86 -7.68 -10.83
CA GLY A 31 12.16 -8.92 -11.52
C GLY A 31 13.23 -8.75 -12.60
N TYR A 32 13.11 -7.70 -13.42
CA TYR A 32 14.07 -7.37 -14.47
C TYR A 32 15.47 -7.02 -13.91
N LEU A 33 15.51 -6.39 -12.74
CA LEU A 33 16.75 -5.99 -12.06
C LEU A 33 17.27 -7.02 -11.04
N ARG A 34 16.72 -8.24 -11.04
CA ARG A 34 17.13 -9.32 -10.13
C ARG A 34 18.64 -9.56 -10.23
N GLY A 35 19.30 -9.66 -9.07
CA GLY A 35 20.75 -9.85 -8.98
C GLY A 35 21.58 -8.58 -9.19
N LYS A 36 20.98 -7.46 -9.63
CA LYS A 36 21.66 -6.17 -9.82
C LYS A 36 21.43 -5.19 -8.66
N ALA A 37 20.34 -5.36 -7.91
CA ALA A 37 20.02 -4.57 -6.73
C ALA A 37 19.29 -5.40 -5.66
N SER A 38 19.32 -4.91 -4.42
CA SER A 38 18.51 -5.42 -3.32
C SER A 38 17.19 -4.65 -3.26
N PHE A 39 16.07 -5.37 -3.24
CA PHE A 39 14.75 -4.77 -3.19
C PHE A 39 14.08 -4.96 -1.84
N ARG A 40 13.35 -3.94 -1.41
CA ARG A 40 12.28 -4.06 -0.42
C ARG A 40 11.01 -3.48 -1.01
N LEU A 41 9.87 -4.13 -0.78
CA LEU A 41 8.56 -3.63 -1.18
C LEU A 41 7.79 -3.21 0.07
N PHE A 42 7.23 -2.00 0.03
CA PHE A 42 6.19 -1.58 0.93
C PHE A 42 4.90 -1.33 0.13
N ASP A 43 3.92 -2.19 0.31
CA ASP A 43 2.64 -2.09 -0.36
C ASP A 43 1.56 -1.65 0.65
N TYR A 44 1.14 -0.39 0.55
CA TYR A 44 0.06 0.13 1.40
C TYR A 44 -1.24 -0.66 1.22
N MET A 45 -1.46 -1.28 0.07
CA MET A 45 -2.67 -2.02 -0.24
C MET A 45 -2.56 -3.51 0.12
N ASP A 46 -1.41 -3.98 0.65
CA ASP A 46 -1.26 -5.38 1.05
C ASP A 46 -1.93 -5.68 2.40
N ARG A 47 -3.22 -5.99 2.32
CA ARG A 47 -4.04 -6.39 3.47
C ARG A 47 -3.60 -7.73 4.08
N ARG A 48 -2.84 -8.56 3.36
CA ARG A 48 -2.38 -9.87 3.85
C ARG A 48 -1.00 -9.80 4.50
N SER A 49 -0.36 -8.64 4.49
CA SER A 49 0.94 -8.44 5.14
C SER A 49 0.85 -8.73 6.65
N ARG A 50 1.95 -9.18 7.25
CA ARG A 50 2.05 -9.30 8.72
C ARG A 50 1.78 -7.96 9.41
N LEU A 51 2.15 -6.87 8.74
CA LEU A 51 1.92 -5.50 9.19
C LEU A 51 0.44 -5.11 9.22
N ALA A 52 -0.40 -5.74 8.39
CA ALA A 52 -1.85 -5.55 8.42
C ALA A 52 -2.53 -6.32 9.56
N ARG A 53 -1.95 -7.45 10.00
CA ARG A 53 -2.53 -8.33 11.03
C ARG A 53 -2.55 -7.71 12.42
N SER A 54 -1.75 -6.68 12.67
CA SER A 54 -1.82 -5.88 13.90
C SER A 54 -3.04 -4.95 13.95
N THR A 55 -3.77 -4.83 12.83
CA THR A 55 -4.98 -4.01 12.73
C THR A 55 -6.23 -4.90 12.77
N LYS A 56 -7.25 -4.52 13.56
CA LYS A 56 -8.46 -5.32 13.83
C LYS A 56 -9.35 -5.62 12.60
N ALA A 57 -9.04 -5.12 11.40
CA ALA A 57 -10.05 -4.92 10.33
C ALA A 57 -9.87 -5.74 9.04
N VAL A 58 -8.92 -6.67 8.93
CA VAL A 58 -8.74 -7.41 7.67
C VAL A 58 -9.41 -8.78 7.70
N VAL A 59 -10.72 -8.80 7.43
CA VAL A 59 -11.46 -10.02 7.14
C VAL A 59 -11.36 -10.33 5.65
N SER A 60 -11.09 -11.59 5.31
CA SER A 60 -11.17 -12.08 3.93
C SER A 60 -12.45 -12.86 3.71
N ASP A 61 -12.99 -12.81 2.50
CA ASP A 61 -13.98 -13.79 2.05
C ASP A 61 -13.33 -15.15 1.72
N ALA A 62 -14.15 -16.13 1.33
CA ALA A 62 -13.71 -17.49 0.99
C ALA A 62 -12.70 -17.55 -0.18
N TRP A 63 -12.62 -16.49 -0.99
CA TRP A 63 -11.71 -16.41 -2.14
C TRP A 63 -10.48 -15.55 -1.86
N GLY A 64 -10.27 -15.13 -0.60
CA GLY A 64 -9.14 -14.31 -0.25
C GLY A 64 -9.22 -12.90 -0.83
N ARG A 65 -10.44 -12.36 -1.01
CA ARG A 65 -10.71 -10.94 -1.29
C ARG A 65 -11.17 -10.23 -0.02
N GLY A 66 -11.24 -8.91 -0.01
CA GLY A 66 -11.68 -8.22 1.21
C GLY A 66 -11.64 -6.70 1.13
N ARG A 67 -12.14 -6.07 2.18
CA ARG A 67 -12.00 -4.62 2.34
C ARG A 67 -10.56 -4.29 2.71
N PHE A 68 -10.06 -3.19 2.18
CA PHE A 68 -8.82 -2.61 2.68
C PHE A 68 -9.05 -1.99 4.07
N ILE A 69 -7.97 -1.81 4.81
CA ILE A 69 -7.97 -0.88 5.94
C ILE A 69 -8.37 0.49 5.39
N GLU A 70 -9.33 1.16 6.03
CA GLU A 70 -9.83 2.45 5.58
C GLU A 70 -9.86 3.45 6.74
N GLN A 71 -9.52 4.68 6.42
CA GLN A 71 -9.64 5.83 7.31
C GLN A 71 -10.51 6.87 6.63
N ARG A 72 -11.59 7.29 7.28
CA ARG A 72 -12.38 8.43 6.79
C ARG A 72 -11.53 9.70 6.88
N ILE A 73 -11.57 10.50 5.82
CA ILE A 73 -10.88 11.77 5.72
C ILE A 73 -11.81 12.80 5.07
N GLU A 74 -11.46 14.08 5.19
CA GLU A 74 -12.18 15.13 4.47
C GLU A 74 -11.96 15.00 2.96
N PRO A 75 -13.02 15.10 2.14
CA PRO A 75 -12.89 15.11 0.70
C PRO A 75 -12.18 16.38 0.22
N PRO A 76 -11.38 16.32 -0.85
CA PRO A 76 -11.01 17.49 -1.63
C PRO A 76 -12.21 18.36 -1.99
N ALA A 77 -12.04 19.69 -2.05
CA ALA A 77 -13.14 20.64 -2.29
C ALA A 77 -13.96 20.34 -3.56
N VAL A 78 -13.29 19.86 -4.62
CA VAL A 78 -13.92 19.42 -5.88
C VAL A 78 -14.95 18.29 -5.70
N PHE A 79 -14.88 17.57 -4.58
CA PHE A 79 -15.77 16.46 -4.22
C PHE A 79 -16.80 16.81 -3.14
N SER A 80 -16.88 18.07 -2.71
CA SER A 80 -17.79 18.52 -1.64
C SER A 80 -19.28 18.24 -1.92
N GLY A 81 -19.69 18.23 -3.19
CA GLY A 81 -21.07 17.93 -3.59
C GLY A 81 -21.42 16.44 -3.67
N ILE A 82 -20.46 15.54 -3.44
CA ILE A 82 -20.68 14.10 -3.55
C ILE A 82 -21.14 13.56 -2.19
N PRO A 83 -22.36 13.00 -2.06
CA PRO A 83 -22.92 12.55 -0.78
C PRO A 83 -22.35 11.18 -0.36
N ARG A 84 -21.03 11.00 -0.44
CA ARG A 84 -20.32 9.77 -0.10
C ARG A 84 -19.13 10.07 0.79
N ARG A 85 -18.82 9.12 1.67
CA ARG A 85 -17.66 9.22 2.56
C ARG A 85 -16.38 9.03 1.75
N PHE A 86 -15.53 10.04 1.72
CA PHE A 86 -14.18 9.95 1.17
C PHE A 86 -13.23 9.32 2.19
N ARG A 87 -12.32 8.47 1.72
CA ARG A 87 -11.48 7.63 2.58
C ARG A 87 -10.08 7.51 2.00
N ARG A 88 -9.12 7.34 2.90
CA ARG A 88 -7.79 6.81 2.60
C ARG A 88 -7.82 5.30 2.85
N PHE A 89 -7.48 4.52 1.83
CA PHE A 89 -7.37 3.07 1.90
C PHE A 89 -5.90 2.65 1.98
N GLY A 90 -5.65 1.59 2.75
CA GLY A 90 -4.34 0.98 2.94
C GLY A 90 -3.79 1.11 4.37
N LEU A 91 -2.64 0.50 4.59
CA LEU A 91 -1.94 0.45 5.88
C LEU A 91 -1.79 1.84 6.51
N PRO A 92 -1.87 1.97 7.85
CA PRO A 92 -1.62 3.24 8.54
C PRO A 92 -0.25 3.82 8.22
N ARG A 93 -0.10 5.14 8.27
CA ARG A 93 1.18 5.83 7.99
C ARG A 93 2.29 5.37 8.94
N GLU A 94 1.92 5.03 10.17
CA GLU A 94 2.89 4.72 11.23
C GLU A 94 3.57 3.37 10.99
N VAL A 95 2.86 2.45 10.34
CA VAL A 95 3.41 1.18 9.86
C VAL A 95 4.55 1.42 8.85
N PHE A 96 4.37 2.38 7.94
CA PHE A 96 5.43 2.73 6.99
C PHE A 96 6.63 3.37 7.66
N ARG A 97 6.40 4.26 8.65
CA ARG A 97 7.49 4.87 9.43
C ARG A 97 8.30 3.82 10.19
N GLY A 98 7.62 2.88 10.85
CA GLY A 98 8.27 1.75 11.53
C GLY A 98 9.08 0.88 10.57
N PHE A 99 8.51 0.55 9.41
CA PHE A 99 9.22 -0.18 8.37
C PHE A 99 10.48 0.55 7.89
N LEU A 100 10.42 1.85 7.61
CA LEU A 100 11.58 2.62 7.19
C LEU A 100 12.68 2.65 8.26
N ALA A 101 12.31 2.74 9.54
CA ALA A 101 13.25 2.71 10.65
C ALA A 101 13.91 1.33 10.81
N GLU A 102 13.17 0.25 10.57
CA GLU A 102 13.66 -1.13 10.71
C GLU A 102 14.57 -1.56 9.56
N VAL A 103 14.18 -1.27 8.32
CA VAL A 103 14.83 -1.85 7.12
C VAL A 103 15.55 -0.82 6.24
N GLY A 104 15.66 0.43 6.66
CA GLY A 104 16.44 1.46 5.97
C GLY A 104 17.96 1.29 6.15
N PRO A 105 18.76 2.27 5.68
CA PRO A 105 18.42 3.28 4.67
C PRO A 105 18.28 2.68 3.26
N PHE A 106 17.75 3.46 2.31
CA PHE A 106 17.62 3.08 0.90
C PHE A 106 18.30 4.13 0.02
N ASP A 107 18.89 3.71 -1.10
CA ASP A 107 19.58 4.60 -2.04
C ASP A 107 18.59 5.22 -3.04
N VAL A 108 17.55 4.47 -3.42
CA VAL A 108 16.53 4.89 -4.40
C VAL A 108 15.15 4.44 -3.91
N VAL A 109 14.13 5.27 -4.17
CA VAL A 109 12.73 4.93 -3.96
C VAL A 109 11.98 5.01 -5.29
N LEU A 110 11.32 3.93 -5.68
CA LEU A 110 10.41 3.88 -6.82
C LEU A 110 8.97 3.83 -6.30
N VAL A 111 8.15 4.80 -6.70
CA VAL A 111 6.75 4.92 -6.26
C VAL A 111 5.84 4.65 -7.44
N GLN A 112 4.83 3.79 -7.25
CA GLN A 112 3.80 3.56 -8.26
C GLN A 112 2.82 4.75 -8.30
N THR A 113 2.35 5.10 -9.49
CA THR A 113 1.27 6.08 -9.71
C THR A 113 -0.10 5.47 -9.52
#